data_AF-A0AB39YEI6-F1
#
_entry.id   AF-A0AB39YEI6-F1
#
_cell.length_a   1.000
_cell.length_b   1.000
_cell.length_c   1.000
_cell.angle_alpha   90.00
_cell.angle_beta   90.00
_cell.angle_gamma   90.00
#
_symmetry.space_group_name_H-M   'P 1'
#
loop_
_entity.id
_entity.type
_entity.pdbx_description
1 polymer ?
#
loop_
_entity_poly.entity_id
_entity_poly.type
_entity_poly.pdbx_seq_one_letter_code
_entity_poly.pdbx_strand_id
1 'polypeptide(L)' 'MRYDGVAIGVAHRPAGIRVFLATAGLENAEDVDLTDPDFVEGRGAGPEEWEPSL' A
#
# COMPACT_ATOMS: atom_id res chain seq x y z
N MET A 1 4.94 -6.29 -0.17
CA MET A 1 3.69 -6.66 0.51
C MET A 1 3.80 -8.05 1.09
N ARG A 2 3.50 -8.17 2.38
CA ARG A 2 3.37 -9.47 3.06
C ARG A 2 2.01 -9.52 3.74
N TYR A 3 1.38 -10.68 3.74
CA TYR A 3 0.13 -10.94 4.45
C TYR A 3 0.33 -12.19 5.31
N ASP A 4 0.06 -12.09 6.61
CA ASP A 4 0.33 -13.15 7.60
C ASP A 4 1.76 -13.74 7.49
N GLY A 5 2.76 -12.85 7.34
CA GLY A 5 4.18 -13.22 7.19
C GLY A 5 4.60 -13.71 5.79
N VAL A 6 3.66 -14.04 4.91
CA VAL A 6 3.92 -14.54 3.54
C VAL A 6 4.12 -13.39 2.56
N ALA A 7 5.17 -13.43 1.74
CA ALA A 7 5.37 -12.45 0.67
C ALA A 7 4.37 -12.67 -0.47
N ILE A 8 3.52 -11.66 -0.75
CA ILE A 8 2.45 -11.74 -1.76
C ILE A 8 2.72 -10.87 -2.99
N GLY A 9 3.72 -9.99 -2.94
CA GLY A 9 4.11 -9.16 -4.09
C GLY A 9 4.79 -7.86 -3.71
N VAL A 10 5.02 -7.00 -4.70
CA VAL A 10 5.62 -5.67 -4.55
C VAL A 10 4.69 -4.65 -5.21
N ALA A 11 4.41 -3.55 -4.52
CA ALA A 11 3.72 -2.40 -5.09
C ALA A 11 4.75 -1.31 -5.38
N HIS A 12 4.79 -0.83 -6.62
CA HIS A 12 5.66 0.29 -7.02
C HIS A 12 4.94 1.65 -6.94
N ARG A 13 3.62 1.64 -6.75
CA ARG A 13 2.78 2.84 -6.61
C ARG A 13 1.71 2.64 -5.54
N PRO A 14 1.18 3.71 -4.90
CA PRO A 14 0.13 3.58 -3.88
C PRO A 14 -1.11 2.84 -4.38
N ALA A 15 -1.48 3.00 -5.65
CA ALA A 15 -2.57 2.22 -6.26
C ALA A 15 -2.36 0.71 -6.19
N GLY A 16 -1.11 0.24 -6.28
CA GLY A 16 -0.78 -1.18 -6.13
C GLY A 16 -1.06 -1.70 -4.72
N ILE A 17 -0.85 -0.87 -3.68
CA ILE A 17 -1.19 -1.23 -2.29
C ILE A 17 -2.70 -1.51 -2.18
N ARG A 18 -3.53 -0.65 -2.77
CA ARG A 18 -5.00 -0.79 -2.75
C ARG A 18 -5.47 -2.07 -3.44
N VAL A 19 -4.81 -2.48 -4.53
CA VAL A 19 -5.06 -3.78 -5.18
C VAL A 19 -4.77 -4.95 -4.21
N PHE A 20 -3.66 -4.90 -3.48
CA PHE A 20 -3.35 -5.93 -2.48
C PHE A 20 -4.36 -5.95 -1.32
N LEU A 21 -4.80 -4.77 -0.86
CA LEU A 21 -5.82 -4.66 0.20
C LEU A 21 -7.17 -5.23 -0.26
N ALA A 22 -7.62 -4.89 -1.48
CA ALA A 22 -8.84 -5.46 -2.07
C ALA A 22 -8.74 -6.98 -2.20
N THR A 23 -7.59 -7.48 -2.65
CA THR A 23 -7.34 -8.93 -2.78
C THR A 23 -7.33 -9.64 -1.42
N ALA A 24 -6.93 -8.94 -0.35
CA ALA A 24 -7.01 -9.44 1.02
C ALA A 24 -8.42 -9.35 1.62
N GLY A 25 -9.42 -8.87 0.87
CA GLY A 25 -10.82 -8.80 1.29
C GLY A 25 -11.23 -7.50 1.97
N LEU A 26 -10.41 -6.45 1.91
CA LEU A 26 -10.80 -5.14 2.43
C LEU A 26 -11.83 -4.48 1.51
N GLU A 27 -13.04 -4.26 2.03
CA GLU A 27 -14.08 -3.50 1.34
C GLU A 27 -13.67 -2.02 1.23
N ASN A 28 -13.99 -1.37 0.10
CA ASN A 28 -13.62 0.03 -0.19
C ASN A 28 -12.11 0.31 -0.14
N ALA A 29 -11.28 -0.68 -0.49
CA ALA A 29 -9.82 -0.52 -0.53
C ALA A 29 -9.32 0.65 -1.39
N GLU A 30 -10.12 1.11 -2.35
CA GLU A 30 -9.82 2.27 -3.19
C GLU A 30 -9.81 3.60 -2.43
N ASP A 31 -10.65 3.72 -1.40
CA ASP A 31 -10.84 4.94 -0.59
C ASP A 31 -9.89 5.02 0.61
N VAL A 32 -9.06 3.99 0.81
CA VAL A 32 -8.10 3.95 1.91
C VAL A 32 -7.12 5.12 1.82
N ASP A 33 -7.04 5.88 2.92
CA ASP A 33 -6.03 6.90 3.13
C ASP A 33 -4.70 6.23 3.51
N LEU A 34 -3.78 6.20 2.56
CA LEU A 34 -2.44 5.64 2.76
C LEU A 34 -1.48 6.62 3.45
N THR A 35 -1.94 7.84 3.77
CA THR A 35 -1.18 8.82 4.55
C THR A 35 -1.50 8.77 6.04
N ASP A 36 -2.55 8.02 6.43
CA ASP A 36 -2.91 7.82 7.83
C ASP A 36 -1.81 7.00 8.55
N PRO A 37 -1.10 7.59 9.53
CA PRO A 37 -0.03 6.91 10.24
C PRO A 37 -0.53 5.79 11.17
N ASP A 38 -1.81 5.78 11.53
CA ASP A 38 -2.42 4.68 12.30
C ASP A 38 -2.72 3.47 11.41
N PHE A 39 -2.77 3.68 10.08
CA PHE A 39 -3.01 2.62 9.09
C PHE A 39 -1.71 2.17 8.38
N VAL A 40 -0.82 3.10 8.03
CA VAL A 40 0.44 2.83 7.34
C VAL A 40 1.64 3.31 8.16
N GLU A 41 2.45 2.36 8.67
CA GLU A 41 3.78 2.68 9.19
C GLU A 41 4.77 2.84 8.01
N GLY A 42 5.15 4.08 7.71
CA GLY A 42 6.19 4.38 6.74
C GLY A 42 7.60 4.12 7.31
N ARG A 43 8.42 3.34 6.61
CA ARG A 43 9.87 3.23 6.87
C ARG A 43 10.66 3.79 5.70
N GLY A 44 10.87 5.11 5.72
CA GLY A 44 11.54 5.87 4.67
C GLY A 44 10.66 6.99 4.13
N ALA A 45 10.92 7.38 2.89
CA ALA A 45 10.13 8.31 2.08
C ALA A 45 8.64 7.96 2.07
N GLY A 46 7.77 8.93 2.40
CA GLY A 46 6.32 8.76 2.38
C GLY A 46 5.75 8.58 0.97
N PRO A 47 4.46 8.27 0.82
CA PRO A 47 3.82 8.08 -0.49
C PRO A 47 3.98 9.27 -1.45
N GLU A 48 4.20 10.48 -0.93
CA GLU A 48 4.53 11.71 -1.66
C GLU A 48 5.88 11.67 -2.40
N GLU A 49 6.83 10.86 -1.94
CA GLU A 49 8.17 10.71 -2.53
C GLU A 49 8.28 9.47 -3.44
N TRP A 50 7.19 8.76 -3.67
CA TRP A 50 7.15 7.67 -4.64
C TRP A 50 7.15 8.25 -6.06
N GLU A 51 8.35 8.59 -6.55
CA GLU A 51 8.53 9.19 -7.87
C GLU A 51 7.86 8.35 -8.98
N PRO A 52 7.20 8.99 -9.97
CA PRO A 52 6.86 8.27 -11.19
C PRO A 52 8.17 7.82 -11.82
N SER A 53 8.39 6.50 -11.88
CA SER A 53 9.49 5.94 -12.65
C SER A 53 9.39 6.47 -14.08
N LEU A 54 10.43 7.20 -14.53
CA LEU A 54 10.61 7.64 -15.91
C LEU A 54 10.57 6.44 -16.87
#